data_AF-A0A8B7V6I9-F1
#
_entry.id   AF-A0A8B7V6I9-F1
#
_cell.length_a   1.000
_cell.length_b   1.000
_cell.length_c   1.000
_cell.angle_alpha   90.00
_cell.angle_beta   90.00
_cell.angle_gamma   90.00
#
_symmetry.space_group_name_H-M   'P 1'
#
loop_
_entity.id
_entity.type
_entity.pdbx_description
1 polymer ?
#
loop_
_entity_poly.entity_id
_entity_poly.type
_entity_poly.pdbx_seq_one_letter_code
_entity_poly.pdbx_strand_id
1 'polypeptide(L)'
;MRKRYSVDKTLSHPWLQDYQTWLDLRELECKIGERYITHESDDSRWEQYAGEQGLQYPAHLITPSTSHTDGPETEETEMKALSERVSIL
;
A
#
# COMPACT_ATOMS: atom_id res chain seq x y z
N MET A 1 4.12 -25.24 -25.78
CA MET A 1 3.95 -23.90 -25.18
C MET A 1 4.42 -23.93 -23.74
N ARG A 2 5.43 -23.14 -23.37
CA ARG A 2 5.86 -22.98 -21.97
C ARG A 2 4.77 -22.16 -21.27
N LYS A 3 4.04 -22.76 -20.32
CA LYS A 3 2.99 -22.07 -19.56
C LYS A 3 3.66 -21.00 -18.70
N ARG A 4 3.47 -19.72 -19.04
CA ARG A 4 3.88 -18.61 -18.17
C ARG A 4 2.93 -18.58 -16.98
N TYR A 5 3.43 -18.21 -15.81
CA TYR A 5 2.56 -17.96 -14.67
C TYR A 5 1.68 -16.73 -14.99
N SER A 6 0.39 -16.80 -14.64
CA SER A 6 -0.41 -15.58 -14.56
C SER A 6 0.05 -14.75 -13.37
N VAL A 7 -0.36 -13.49 -13.35
CA VAL A 7 -0.11 -12.59 -12.21
C VAL A 7 -0.63 -13.22 -10.93
N ASP A 8 -1.89 -13.69 -10.92
CA ASP A 8 -2.51 -14.35 -9.76
C ASP A 8 -1.71 -15.55 -9.26
N LYS A 9 -1.21 -16.35 -10.21
CA LYS A 9 -0.44 -17.56 -9.89
C LYS A 9 0.95 -17.24 -9.37
N THR A 10 1.48 -16.06 -9.70
CA THR A 10 2.75 -15.54 -9.18
C THR A 10 2.56 -14.95 -7.78
N LEU A 11 1.45 -14.24 -7.53
CA LEU A 11 1.11 -13.69 -6.21
C LEU A 11 0.89 -14.80 -5.17
N SER A 12 0.34 -15.94 -5.58
CA SER A 12 0.20 -17.12 -4.72
C SER A 12 1.48 -17.98 -4.60
N HIS A 13 2.58 -17.59 -5.23
CA HIS A 13 3.80 -18.39 -5.23
C HIS A 13 4.45 -18.35 -3.83
N PRO A 14 4.95 -19.47 -3.29
CA PRO A 14 5.56 -19.52 -1.95
C PRO A 14 6.68 -18.49 -1.73
N TRP A 15 7.41 -18.15 -2.80
CA TRP A 15 8.44 -17.11 -2.77
C TRP A 15 7.88 -15.72 -2.41
N LEU A 16 6.69 -15.35 -2.90
CA LEU A 16 6.01 -14.10 -2.51
C LEU A 16 5.27 -14.21 -1.17
N GLN A 17 5.15 -15.43 -0.65
CA GLN A 17 4.60 -15.73 0.67
C GLN A 17 5.72 -15.94 1.69
N ASP A 18 6.95 -15.51 1.39
CA ASP A 18 8.07 -15.49 2.31
C ASP A 18 8.15 -14.12 3.00
N TYR A 19 8.38 -14.12 4.31
CA TYR A 19 8.39 -12.91 5.13
C TYR A 19 9.48 -11.94 4.67
N GLN A 20 10.70 -12.43 4.42
CA GLN A 20 11.82 -11.59 4.02
C GLN A 20 11.60 -10.99 2.63
N THR A 21 11.12 -11.81 1.70
CA THR A 21 10.80 -11.32 0.34
C THR A 21 9.72 -10.25 0.37
N TRP A 22 8.71 -10.40 1.23
CA TRP A 22 7.69 -9.38 1.42
C TRP A 22 8.26 -8.08 2.01
N LEU A 23 9.16 -8.16 3.00
CA LEU A 23 9.85 -6.99 3.56
C LEU A 23 10.64 -6.23 2.49
N ASP A 24 11.40 -6.94 1.66
CA ASP A 24 12.21 -6.33 0.61
C ASP A 24 11.33 -5.62 -0.44
N LEU A 25 10.18 -6.20 -0.79
CA LEU A 25 9.19 -5.59 -1.68
C LEU A 25 8.58 -4.32 -1.06
N ARG A 26 8.20 -4.38 0.22
CA ARG A 26 7.67 -3.21 0.93
C ARG A 26 8.69 -2.09 1.02
N GLU A 27 9.96 -2.41 1.27
CA GLU A 27 11.03 -1.41 1.31
C GLU A 27 11.21 -0.72 -0.06
N LEU A 28 11.15 -1.50 -1.15
CA LEU A 28 11.19 -0.96 -2.51
C LEU A 28 10.01 -0.03 -2.80
N GLU A 29 8.78 -0.46 -2.47
CA GLU A 29 7.56 0.35 -2.64
C GLU A 29 7.61 1.64 -1.81
N CYS A 30 8.10 1.59 -0.57
CA CYS A 30 8.31 2.77 0.27
C CYS A 30 9.32 3.75 -0.34
N LYS A 31 10.40 3.26 -0.97
CA LYS A 31 11.38 4.11 -1.67
C LYS A 31 10.81 4.77 -2.93
N ILE A 32 9.91 4.09 -3.63
CA ILE A 32 9.25 4.61 -4.83
C ILE A 32 8.07 5.53 -4.47
N GLY A 33 7.48 5.34 -3.28
CA GLY A 33 6.33 6.11 -2.79
C GLY A 33 4.98 5.58 -3.27
N GLU A 34 4.93 4.39 -3.88
CA GLU A 34 3.73 3.80 -4.46
C GLU A 34 3.72 2.28 -4.28
N ARG A 35 2.54 1.71 -4.07
CA ARG A 35 2.33 0.27 -3.84
C ARG A 35 1.90 -0.40 -5.15
N TYR A 36 2.61 -1.45 -5.57
CA TYR A 36 2.41 -2.10 -6.88
C TYR A 36 2.09 -3.60 -6.78
N ILE A 37 2.78 -4.29 -5.86
CA ILE A 37 2.78 -5.76 -5.79
C ILE A 37 2.12 -6.24 -4.50
N THR A 38 2.36 -5.54 -3.38
CA THR A 38 1.78 -5.92 -2.09
C THR A 38 0.40 -5.29 -1.89
N HIS A 39 -0.38 -5.79 -0.94
CA HIS A 39 -1.65 -5.20 -0.52
C HIS A 39 -1.60 -4.79 0.96
N GLU A 40 -2.41 -3.81 1.37
CA GLU A 40 -2.54 -3.40 2.78
C GLU A 40 -2.93 -4.56 3.72
N SER A 41 -3.68 -5.54 3.20
CA SER A 41 -4.06 -6.75 3.96
C SER A 41 -2.87 -7.63 4.32
N ASP A 42 -1.77 -7.54 3.57
CA ASP A 42 -0.53 -8.24 3.90
C ASP A 42 0.14 -7.64 5.13
N ASP A 43 0.01 -6.32 5.36
CA ASP A 43 0.68 -5.61 6.45
C ASP A 43 0.25 -6.20 7.82
N SER A 44 -1.05 -6.31 8.09
CA SER A 44 -1.56 -6.89 9.35
C SER A 44 -1.19 -8.36 9.52
N ARG A 45 -1.21 -9.13 8.41
CA ARG A 45 -0.85 -10.55 8.42
C ARG A 45 0.60 -10.75 8.80
N TRP A 46 1.50 -9.94 8.23
CA TRP A 46 2.93 -10.06 8.47
C TRP A 46 3.39 -9.44 9.78
N GLU A 47 2.72 -8.40 10.27
CA GLU A 47 2.92 -7.86 11.61
C GLU A 47 2.60 -8.91 12.68
N GLN A 48 1.45 -9.58 12.58
CA GLN A 48 1.08 -10.66 13.49
C GLN A 48 2.07 -11.82 13.41
N TYR A 49 2.44 -12.25 12.20
CA TYR A 49 3.44 -13.30 12.00
C TYR A 49 4.78 -12.95 12.66
N ALA A 50 5.25 -11.71 12.51
CA ALA A 50 6.48 -11.26 13.15
C ALA A 50 6.37 -11.33 14.69
N GLY A 51 5.24 -10.91 15.26
CA GLY A 51 4.97 -11.03 16.69
C GLY A 51 4.97 -12.47 17.19
N GLU A 52 4.33 -13.39 16.46
CA GLU A 52 4.28 -14.82 16.80
C GLU A 52 5.64 -15.51 16.70
N GLN A 53 6.46 -15.13 15.72
CA GLN A 53 7.80 -15.69 15.51
C GLN A 53 8.89 -14.97 16.33
N GLY A 54 8.56 -13.90 17.05
CA GLY A 54 9.53 -13.07 17.75
C GLY A 54 10.49 -12.33 16.81
N LEU A 55 10.08 -12.10 15.56
CA LEU A 55 10.85 -11.34 14.57
C LEU A 55 10.60 -9.84 14.75
N GLN A 56 11.62 -9.04 14.44
CA GLN A 56 11.47 -7.60 14.44
C GLN A 56 10.68 -7.14 13.21
N TYR A 57 9.52 -6.52 13.43
CA TYR A 57 8.77 -5.85 12.38
C TYR A 57 9.34 -4.43 12.18
N PRO A 58 9.64 -3.99 10.94
CA PRO A 58 10.23 -2.67 10.73
C PRO A 58 9.25 -1.55 11.05
N ALA A 59 9.64 -0.64 11.95
CA ALA A 59 8.77 0.44 12.42
C ALA A 59 8.31 1.40 11.31
N HIS A 60 9.08 1.54 10.23
CA HIS A 60 8.71 2.38 9.08
C HIS A 60 7.70 1.71 8.13
N LEU A 61 7.49 0.39 8.28
CA LEU A 61 6.45 -0.37 7.57
C LEU A 61 5.16 -0.47 8.37
N ILE A 62 5.18 -0.10 9.65
CA ILE A 62 3.97 0.19 10.42
C ILE A 62 3.39 1.42 9.77
N THR A 63 2.38 1.23 8.92
CA THR A 63 1.68 2.32 8.27
C THR A 63 1.10 3.20 9.39
N PRO A 64 1.58 4.45 9.58
CA PRO A 64 0.73 5.40 10.30
C PRO A 64 -0.45 5.59 9.35
N SER A 65 -1.64 5.11 9.76
CA SER A 65 -2.90 5.29 9.02
C SER A 65 -2.82 6.55 8.20
N THR A 66 -2.80 6.40 6.86
CA THR A 66 -3.25 7.44 5.96
C THR A 66 -2.96 8.84 6.48
N SER A 67 -1.68 9.23 6.53
CA SER A 67 -1.37 10.60 6.13
C SER A 67 -1.48 10.64 4.61
N HIS A 68 -2.68 10.34 4.08
CA HIS A 68 -3.10 11.06 2.91
C HIS A 68 -2.93 12.52 3.33
N THR A 69 -2.00 13.22 2.69
CA THR A 69 -2.16 14.67 2.57
C THR A 69 -3.24 14.88 1.53
N ASP A 70 -4.44 14.37 1.82
CA ASP A 70 -5.70 14.85 1.30
C ASP A 70 -6.37 15.40 2.55
N GLY A 71 -6.07 16.67 2.86
CA GLY A 71 -6.85 17.36 3.86
C GLY A 71 -8.31 17.35 3.39
N PRO A 72 -9.27 16.86 4.19
CA PRO A 72 -10.69 16.88 3.83
C PRO A 72 -11.25 18.30 3.66
N GLU A 73 -10.45 19.33 3.94
CA GLU A 73 -10.83 20.73 3.83
C GLU A 73 -10.57 21.32 2.42
N THR A 74 -9.68 20.73 1.62
CA THR A 74 -9.25 21.34 0.34
C THR A 74 -10.21 21.00 -0.81
N GLU A 75 -10.68 19.75 -0.89
CA GLU A 75 -11.62 19.35 -1.95
C GLU A 75 -13.00 20.03 -1.80
N GLU A 76 -13.49 20.24 -0.57
CA GLU A 76 -14.76 20.94 -0.33
C GLU A 76 -14.68 22.43 -0.67
N THR A 77 -13.55 23.09 -0.38
CA THR A 77 -13.36 24.50 -0.73
C THR A 77 -13.13 24.70 -2.23
N GLU A 78 -12.43 23.78 -2.89
CA GLU A 78 -12.29 23.80 -4.35
C GLU A 78 -13.62 23.55 -5.07
N MET A 79 -14.40 22.55 -4.65
CA MET A 79 -15.73 22.27 -5.23
C MET A 79 -16.70 23.45 -5.04
N LYS A 80 -16.60 24.18 -3.92
CA LYS A 80 -17.42 25.37 -3.67
C LYS A 80 -16.98 26.57 -4.51
N ALA A 81 -15.68 26.81 -4.64
CA ALA A 81 -15.13 27.90 -5.46
C ALA A 81 -15.38 27.68 -6.97
N LEU A 82 -15.42 26.43 -7.44
CA LEU A 82 -15.80 26.10 -8.81
C LEU A 82 -17.30 26.35 -9.07
N SER A 83 -18.17 26.11 -8.08
CA SER A 83 -19.61 26.35 -8.20
C SER A 83 -20.00 27.83 -8.30
N GLU A 84 -19.28 28.72 -7.60
CA GLU A 84 -19.52 30.17 -7.66
C GLU A 84 -19.09 30.76 -9.00
N ARG A 85 -18.05 30.23 -9.65
CA ARG A 85 -17.54 30.74 -10.93
C ARG A 85 -18.39 30.34 -12.13
N VAL A 86 -19.15 29.26 -12.02
CA VAL A 86 -20.09 28.82 -13.07
C VAL A 86 -21.41 29.59 -13.01
N SER A 87 -21.73 30.23 -11.89
CA SER A 87 -22.99 30.98 -11.70
C SER A 87 -22.97 32.44 -12.22
N ILE A 88 -21.91 32.87 -12.90
CA ILE A 88 -21.76 34.24 -13.44
C ILE A 88 -21.73 34.24 -14.99
N LEU A 89 -22.52 33.36 -15.62
CA LEU A 89 -22.88 33.50 -17.04
C LEU A 89 -24.37 33.22 -17.26
#